data_AF-A0A9E6S0P6-F1
#
_entry.id   AF-A0A9E6S0P6-F1
#
_cell.length_a   1.000
_cell.length_b   1.000
_cell.length_c   1.000
_cell.angle_alpha   90.00
_cell.angle_beta   90.00
_cell.angle_gamma   90.00
#
_symmetry.space_group_name_H-M   'P 1'
#
loop_
_entity.id
_entity.type
_entity.pdbx_description
1 polymer ?
#
loop_
_entity_poly.entity_id
_entity_poly.type
_entity_poly.pdbx_seq_one_letter_code
_entity_poly.pdbx_strand_id
1 'polypeptide(L)'
;MNLQQTQLQIYQFKQQMTLTLNDPKSVKLQVKNINLIQKQLRAIKKEVNLAIKLINQQAAQTTPDSFISVGLDLFGKRKLAGQLRQSTRRAIQSEKISLRQPYMDVKDYIDQVILEGDKLKLQAERYLSDF
;
A
#
# COMPACT_ATOMS: atom_id res chain seq x y z
N MET A 1 -0.87 -9.86 8.33
CA MET A 1 -1.97 -9.06 7.74
C MET A 1 -2.61 -9.86 6.63
N ASN A 2 -3.93 -10.04 6.65
CA ASN A 2 -4.67 -10.67 5.56
C ASN A 2 -5.13 -9.60 4.58
N LEU A 3 -4.55 -9.58 3.38
CA LEU A 3 -4.78 -8.54 2.38
C LEU A 3 -6.24 -8.48 1.89
N GLN A 4 -6.89 -9.64 1.73
CA GLN A 4 -8.29 -9.70 1.27
C GLN A 4 -9.25 -9.11 2.31
N GLN A 5 -9.03 -9.45 3.60
CA GLN A 5 -9.81 -8.86 4.69
C GLN A 5 -9.59 -7.35 4.78
N THR A 6 -8.36 -6.89 4.62
CA THR A 6 -8.04 -5.45 4.59
C THR A 6 -8.73 -4.73 3.43
N GLN A 7 -8.73 -5.31 2.22
CA GLN A 7 -9.43 -4.75 1.06
C GLN A 7 -10.94 -4.65 1.30
N LEU A 8 -11.54 -5.70 1.86
CA LEU A 8 -12.96 -5.70 2.21
C LEU A 8 -13.29 -4.62 3.26
N GLN A 9 -12.44 -4.46 4.27
CA GLN A 9 -12.61 -3.42 5.28
C GLN A 9 -12.52 -2.01 4.69
N ILE A 10 -11.54 -1.74 3.80
CA ILE A 10 -11.43 -0.45 3.12
C ILE A 10 -12.68 -0.19 2.25
N TYR A 11 -13.17 -1.22 1.57
CA TYR A 11 -14.42 -1.12 0.80
C TYR A 11 -15.62 -0.77 1.71
N GLN A 12 -15.77 -1.43 2.85
CA GLN A 12 -16.83 -1.11 3.81
C GLN A 12 -16.74 0.33 4.33
N PHE A 13 -15.52 0.81 4.62
CA PHE A 13 -15.29 2.21 4.99
C PHE A 13 -15.70 3.19 3.88
N LYS A 14 -15.38 2.88 2.62
CA LYS A 14 -15.83 3.68 1.48
C LYS A 14 -17.36 3.76 1.42
N GLN A 15 -18.07 2.64 1.61
CA GLN A 15 -19.55 2.63 1.60
C GLN A 15 -20.18 3.44 2.74
N GLN A 16 -19.46 3.59 3.87
CA GLN A 16 -19.91 4.39 5.01
C GLN A 16 -19.61 5.90 4.86
N MET A 17 -18.70 6.27 3.94
CA MET A 17 -18.41 7.67 3.61
C MET A 17 -19.50 8.23 2.70
N THR A 18 -20.62 8.61 3.31
CA THR A 18 -21.76 9.24 2.62
C THR A 18 -21.96 10.67 3.08
N LEU A 19 -22.51 11.50 2.19
CA LEU A 19 -22.89 12.87 2.48
C LEU A 19 -24.30 13.13 1.94
N THR A 20 -25.19 13.59 2.82
CA THR A 20 -26.52 14.08 2.49
C THR A 20 -26.67 15.50 3.03
N LEU A 21 -26.96 16.46 2.15
CA LEU A 21 -27.09 17.88 2.47
C LEU A 21 -28.54 18.21 2.88
N ASN A 22 -28.90 17.87 4.12
CA ASN A 22 -30.26 18.00 4.64
C ASN A 22 -30.37 19.05 5.75
N ASP A 23 -29.74 18.83 6.90
CA ASP A 23 -29.72 19.78 8.01
C ASP A 23 -28.29 20.03 8.50
N PRO A 24 -27.95 21.26 8.95
CA PRO A 24 -26.60 21.59 9.37
C PRO A 24 -26.03 20.71 10.50
N LYS A 25 -26.87 20.21 11.43
CA LYS A 25 -26.41 19.35 12.53
C LYS A 25 -26.07 17.95 12.01
N SER A 26 -26.91 17.37 11.14
CA SER A 26 -26.65 16.09 10.49
C SER A 26 -25.41 16.16 9.60
N VAL A 27 -25.24 17.22 8.80
CA VAL A 27 -24.05 17.40 7.96
C VAL A 27 -22.78 17.46 8.81
N LYS A 28 -22.79 18.19 9.94
CA LYS A 28 -21.67 18.20 10.90
C LYS A 28 -21.37 16.82 11.47
N LEU A 29 -22.39 16.00 11.74
CA LEU A 29 -22.22 14.63 12.23
C LEU A 29 -21.60 13.72 11.16
N GLN A 30 -22.07 13.82 9.91
CA GLN A 30 -21.52 13.08 8.78
C GLN A 30 -20.05 13.43 8.53
N VAL A 31 -19.67 14.71 8.60
CA VAL A 31 -18.26 15.15 8.52
C VAL A 31 -17.40 14.54 9.64
N LYS A 32 -17.92 14.44 10.87
CA LYS A 32 -17.22 13.76 11.97
C LYS A 32 -17.00 12.27 11.67
N ASN A 33 -18.01 11.59 11.11
CA ASN A 33 -17.88 10.20 10.70
C ASN A 33 -16.83 10.02 9.59
N ILE A 34 -16.87 10.86 8.55
CA ILE A 34 -15.86 10.85 7.47
C ILE A 34 -14.45 11.03 8.06
N ASN A 35 -14.26 11.97 8.99
CA ASN A 35 -12.98 12.17 9.66
C ASN A 35 -12.51 10.94 10.47
N LEU A 36 -13.44 10.25 11.14
CA LEU A 36 -13.12 9.02 11.87
C LEU A 36 -12.67 7.91 10.91
N ILE A 37 -13.40 7.71 9.82
CA ILE A 37 -13.06 6.73 8.79
C ILE A 37 -11.69 7.05 8.16
N GLN A 38 -11.42 8.33 7.82
CA GLN A 38 -10.10 8.74 7.31
C GLN A 38 -8.97 8.44 8.29
N LYS A 39 -9.19 8.59 9.60
CA LYS A 39 -8.18 8.21 10.62
C LYS A 39 -7.92 6.70 10.61
N GLN A 40 -8.96 5.89 10.51
CA GLN A 40 -8.84 4.43 10.43
C GLN A 40 -8.12 3.98 9.14
N LEU A 41 -8.46 4.58 8.00
CA LEU A 41 -7.77 4.35 6.73
C LEU A 41 -6.28 4.70 6.81
N ARG A 42 -5.92 5.81 7.47
CA ARG A 42 -4.51 6.18 7.70
C ARG A 42 -3.78 5.19 8.61
N ALA A 43 -4.46 4.58 9.58
CA ALA A 43 -3.89 3.53 10.42
C ALA A 43 -3.60 2.27 9.58
N ILE A 44 -4.57 1.81 8.79
CA ILE A 44 -4.38 0.69 7.85
C ILE A 44 -3.23 0.97 6.88
N LYS A 45 -3.14 2.19 6.33
CA LYS A 45 -2.04 2.59 5.44
C LYS A 45 -0.67 2.45 6.11
N LYS A 46 -0.55 2.72 7.42
CA LYS A 46 0.70 2.51 8.17
C LYS A 46 1.05 1.02 8.26
N GLU A 47 0.08 0.15 8.50
CA GLU A 47 0.27 -1.30 8.54
C GLU A 47 0.69 -1.85 7.17
N VAL A 48 0.05 -1.39 6.09
CA VAL A 48 0.42 -1.74 4.71
C VAL A 48 1.85 -1.31 4.40
N ASN A 49 2.24 -0.08 4.78
CA ASN A 49 3.61 0.39 4.63
C ASN A 49 4.62 -0.45 5.42
N LEU A 50 4.24 -0.93 6.61
CA LEU A 50 5.09 -1.82 7.40
C LEU A 50 5.26 -3.17 6.68
N ALA A 51 4.19 -3.75 6.14
CA ALA A 51 4.26 -4.98 5.35
C ALA A 51 5.18 -4.83 4.12
N ILE A 52 5.07 -3.72 3.38
CA ILE A 52 5.95 -3.41 2.25
C ILE A 52 7.42 -3.32 2.70
N LYS A 53 7.70 -2.66 3.84
CA LYS A 53 9.05 -2.57 4.40
C LYS A 53 9.61 -3.96 4.75
N LEU A 54 8.81 -4.82 5.36
CA LEU A 54 9.21 -6.19 5.69
C LEU A 54 9.53 -7.01 4.43
N ILE A 55 8.71 -6.93 3.39
CA ILE A 55 8.96 -7.61 2.10
C ILE A 55 10.30 -7.14 1.50
N ASN A 56 10.53 -5.82 1.52
CA ASN A 56 11.79 -5.26 1.01
C ASN A 56 13.02 -5.71 1.83
N GLN A 57 12.88 -5.82 3.16
CA GLN A 57 13.95 -6.27 4.06
C GLN A 57 14.25 -7.77 3.92
N GLN A 58 13.23 -8.61 3.90
CA GLN A 58 13.40 -10.06 3.73
C GLN A 58 14.06 -10.37 2.40
N ALA A 59 13.68 -9.66 1.34
CA ALA A 59 14.29 -9.82 0.03
C ALA A 59 15.71 -9.20 -0.08
N ALA A 60 16.15 -8.39 0.88
CA ALA A 60 17.54 -7.96 0.97
C ALA A 60 18.42 -9.05 1.62
N GLN A 61 17.87 -9.78 2.59
CA GLN A 61 18.56 -10.88 3.29
C GLN A 61 18.68 -12.16 2.45
N THR A 62 17.76 -12.42 1.51
CA THR A 62 17.81 -13.58 0.59
C THR A 62 18.77 -13.41 -0.59
N THR A 63 19.68 -12.44 -0.53
CA THR A 63 20.82 -12.34 -1.46
C THR A 63 22.05 -12.97 -0.79
N PRO A 64 22.25 -14.31 -0.82
CA PRO A 64 23.49 -14.91 -0.36
C PRO A 64 24.56 -14.62 -1.41
N ASP A 65 25.36 -13.58 -1.17
CA ASP A 65 26.49 -13.24 -2.03
C ASP A 65 27.64 -14.28 -1.99
N SER A 66 27.54 -15.43 -1.29
CA SER A 66 28.73 -16.27 -1.04
C SER A 66 28.73 -17.73 -1.50
N PHE A 67 27.66 -18.53 -1.41
CA PHE A 67 27.86 -20.00 -1.46
C PHE A 67 27.96 -20.66 -2.86
N ILE A 68 27.36 -20.10 -3.90
CA ILE A 68 27.43 -20.69 -5.26
C ILE A 68 28.67 -20.19 -6.04
N SER A 69 29.34 -19.15 -5.54
CA SER A 69 30.42 -18.46 -6.26
C SER A 69 31.78 -19.18 -6.24
N VAL A 70 32.02 -20.05 -5.26
CA VAL A 70 33.37 -20.58 -5.01
C VAL A 70 33.78 -21.66 -6.02
N GLY A 71 32.84 -22.44 -6.56
CA GLY A 71 33.15 -23.53 -7.51
C GLY A 71 33.37 -23.08 -8.97
N LEU A 72 32.79 -21.95 -9.38
CA LEU A 72 32.84 -21.47 -10.78
C LEU A 72 33.99 -20.49 -11.06
N ASP A 73 34.50 -19.81 -10.03
CA ASP A 73 35.64 -18.90 -10.17
C ASP A 73 36.99 -19.65 -10.36
N LEU A 74 37.03 -20.96 -10.06
CA LEU A 74 38.22 -21.81 -10.24
C LEU A 74 38.45 -22.28 -11.70
N PHE A 75 37.43 -22.25 -12.57
CA PHE A 75 37.53 -22.72 -13.96
C PHE A 75 37.09 -21.64 -14.96
N GLY A 76 37.90 -20.60 -15.21
CA GLY A 76 37.93 -19.78 -16.46
C GLY A 76 36.63 -19.16 -17.02
N LYS A 77 35.48 -19.38 -16.41
CA LYS A 77 34.13 -19.09 -16.94
C LYS A 77 33.54 -17.84 -16.28
N ARG A 78 34.40 -16.86 -15.96
CA ARG A 78 34.02 -15.58 -15.35
C ARG A 78 32.88 -14.87 -16.07
N LYS A 79 32.82 -14.95 -17.41
CA LYS A 79 31.74 -14.36 -18.23
C LYS A 79 30.39 -15.04 -17.99
N LEU A 80 30.37 -16.36 -17.87
CA LEU A 80 29.15 -17.13 -17.58
C LEU A 80 28.72 -16.96 -16.12
N ALA A 81 29.68 -16.92 -15.18
CA ALA A 81 29.40 -16.61 -13.77
C ALA A 81 28.80 -15.20 -13.61
N GLY A 82 29.30 -14.22 -14.34
CA GLY A 82 28.74 -12.86 -14.36
C GLY A 82 27.32 -12.79 -14.94
N GLN A 83 27.06 -13.46 -16.07
CA GLN A 83 25.73 -13.55 -16.67
C GLN A 83 24.72 -14.26 -15.75
N LEU A 84 25.12 -15.36 -15.12
CA LEU A 84 24.29 -16.08 -14.14
C LEU A 84 23.98 -15.20 -12.92
N ARG A 85 24.97 -14.52 -12.34
CA ARG A 85 24.76 -13.58 -11.23
C ARG A 85 23.78 -12.46 -11.63
N GLN A 86 23.91 -11.93 -12.84
CA GLN A 86 23.02 -10.88 -13.34
C GLN A 86 21.58 -11.39 -13.57
N SER A 87 21.40 -12.58 -14.16
CA SER A 87 20.07 -13.16 -14.35
C SER A 87 19.40 -13.50 -13.02
N THR A 88 20.15 -14.04 -12.05
CA THR A 88 19.64 -14.32 -10.70
C THR A 88 19.24 -13.03 -9.99
N ARG A 89 20.06 -11.96 -10.05
CA ARG A 89 19.70 -10.65 -9.49
C ARG A 89 18.40 -10.09 -10.10
N ARG A 90 18.24 -10.20 -11.42
CA ARG A 90 17.02 -9.76 -12.11
C ARG A 90 15.79 -10.57 -11.69
N ALA A 91 15.91 -11.89 -11.60
CA ALA A 91 14.82 -12.77 -11.18
C ALA A 91 14.36 -12.45 -9.76
N ILE A 92 15.32 -12.31 -8.82
CA ILE A 92 15.02 -11.91 -7.43
C ILE A 92 14.36 -10.53 -7.42
N GLN A 93 14.82 -9.59 -8.24
CA GLN A 93 14.22 -8.26 -8.30
C GLN A 93 12.80 -8.24 -8.90
N SER A 94 12.51 -9.05 -9.92
CA SER A 94 11.14 -9.20 -10.42
C SER A 94 10.22 -9.82 -9.38
N GLU A 95 10.71 -10.81 -8.63
CA GLU A 95 9.96 -11.44 -7.55
C GLU A 95 9.68 -10.44 -6.40
N LYS A 96 10.64 -9.56 -6.07
CA LYS A 96 10.42 -8.43 -5.14
C LYS A 96 9.26 -7.55 -5.57
N ILE A 97 9.23 -7.20 -6.86
CA ILE A 97 8.19 -6.33 -7.43
C ILE A 97 6.84 -7.04 -7.36
N SER A 98 6.76 -8.32 -7.75
CA SER A 98 5.49 -9.05 -7.72
C SER A 98 4.95 -9.25 -6.31
N LEU A 99 5.81 -9.51 -5.31
CA LEU A 99 5.37 -9.71 -3.92
C LEU A 99 4.85 -8.43 -3.26
N ARG A 100 5.45 -7.27 -3.57
CA ARG A 100 5.02 -5.99 -3.00
C ARG A 100 3.83 -5.36 -3.73
N GLN A 101 3.62 -5.69 -5.01
CA GLN A 101 2.63 -5.02 -5.86
C GLN A 101 1.22 -5.01 -5.24
N PRO A 102 0.69 -6.13 -4.71
CA PRO A 102 -0.65 -6.14 -4.13
C PRO A 102 -0.82 -5.16 -2.95
N TYR A 103 0.25 -4.92 -2.19
CA TYR A 103 0.23 -3.96 -1.08
C TYR A 103 0.31 -2.51 -1.57
N MET A 104 1.03 -2.27 -2.67
CA MET A 104 1.04 -0.97 -3.33
C MET A 104 -0.33 -0.61 -3.86
N ASP A 105 -1.03 -1.55 -4.51
CA ASP A 105 -2.38 -1.34 -5.03
C ASP A 105 -3.37 -1.00 -3.90
N VAL A 106 -3.26 -1.68 -2.76
CA VAL A 106 -4.07 -1.37 -1.57
C VAL A 106 -3.74 0.01 -1.00
N LYS A 107 -2.47 0.37 -0.93
CA LYS A 107 -2.05 1.70 -0.47
C LYS A 107 -2.65 2.80 -1.35
N ASP A 108 -2.60 2.63 -2.66
CA ASP A 108 -3.12 3.58 -3.63
C ASP A 108 -4.65 3.67 -3.56
N TYR A 109 -5.34 2.53 -3.36
CA TYR A 109 -6.77 2.50 -3.12
C TYR A 109 -7.17 3.26 -1.84
N ILE A 110 -6.41 3.11 -0.75
CA ILE A 110 -6.63 3.89 0.48
C ILE A 110 -6.52 5.40 0.18
N ASP A 111 -5.51 5.82 -0.57
CA ASP A 111 -5.30 7.22 -0.91
C ASP A 111 -6.45 7.79 -1.74
N GLN A 112 -6.98 7.00 -2.68
CA GLN A 112 -8.18 7.37 -3.44
C GLN A 112 -9.39 7.56 -2.52
N VAL A 113 -9.64 6.63 -1.58
CA VAL A 113 -10.80 6.72 -0.67
C VAL A 113 -10.67 7.92 0.28
N ILE A 114 -9.46 8.22 0.78
CA ILE A 114 -9.22 9.42 1.59
C ILE A 114 -9.55 10.68 0.79
N LEU A 115 -9.11 10.76 -0.47
CA LEU A 115 -9.37 11.88 -1.35
C LEU A 115 -10.87 12.06 -1.65
N GLU A 116 -11.60 10.97 -1.88
CA GLU A 116 -13.06 10.99 -2.01
C GLU A 116 -13.72 11.57 -0.75
N GLY A 117 -13.29 11.14 0.45
CA GLY A 117 -13.76 11.69 1.72
C GLY A 117 -13.45 13.19 1.90
N ASP A 118 -12.27 13.66 1.45
CA ASP A 118 -11.92 15.08 1.51
C ASP A 118 -12.80 15.91 0.57
N LYS A 119 -13.16 15.38 -0.61
CA LYS A 119 -14.13 16.05 -1.50
C LYS A 119 -15.51 16.18 -0.85
N LEU A 120 -15.99 15.16 -0.15
CA LEU A 120 -17.26 15.24 0.60
C LEU A 120 -17.19 16.30 1.69
N LYS A 121 -16.08 16.36 2.44
CA LYS A 121 -15.91 17.40 3.47
C LYS A 121 -15.93 18.82 2.89
N LEU A 122 -15.29 19.04 1.75
CA LEU A 122 -15.34 20.34 1.07
C LEU A 122 -16.76 20.71 0.62
N GLN A 123 -17.55 19.75 0.14
CA GLN A 123 -18.96 19.98 -0.18
C GLN A 123 -19.77 20.33 1.06
N ALA A 124 -19.55 19.62 2.17
CA ALA A 124 -20.20 19.89 3.44
C ALA A 124 -19.84 21.27 4.00
N GLU A 125 -18.56 21.68 3.91
CA GLU A 125 -18.11 23.00 4.34
C GLU A 125 -18.79 24.12 3.56
N ARG A 126 -18.90 23.99 2.23
CA ARG A 126 -19.63 24.95 1.39
C ARG A 126 -21.10 25.04 1.77
N TYR A 127 -21.75 23.89 1.98
CA TYR A 127 -23.14 23.88 2.43
C TYR A 127 -23.29 24.59 3.79
N LEU A 128 -22.39 24.32 4.73
CA LEU A 128 -22.45 24.89 6.08
C LEU A 128 -22.07 26.37 6.15
N SER A 129 -21.35 26.92 5.16
CA SER A 129 -21.04 28.36 5.11
C SER A 129 -22.23 29.22 4.70
N ASP A 130 -23.25 28.61 4.10
CA ASP A 130 -24.47 29.29 3.64
C ASP A 130 -25.57 29.37 4.73
N PHE A 131 -25.29 28.87 5.95
CA PHE A 131 -26.16 28.89 7.14
C PHE A 131 -25.51 29.63 8.32
#